data_AF-A0AAW5VQW3-F1
#
_entry.id   AF-A0AAW5VQW3-F1
#
_cell.length_a   1.000
_cell.length_b   1.000
_cell.length_c   1.000
_cell.angle_alpha   90.00
_cell.angle_beta   90.00
_cell.angle_gamma   90.00
#
_symmetry.space_group_name_H-M   'P 1'
#
loop_
_entity.id
_entity.type
_entity.pdbx_description
1 polymer ?
#
loop_
_entity_poly.entity_id
_entity_poly.type
_entity_poly.pdbx_seq_one_letter_code
_entity_poly.pdbx_strand_id
1 'polypeptide(L)'
;MNDEKFYELNAISENIHTKFENLKEKGEIENIEYLIKNLLKKLPEKYSIEFSFNLSIFDSEREKSIEMLRVGINGLGNTAETYKFSESYKFNRYLVQGHIVEIPHNHCPNCWSEWDFKYLGSSCSDCGVTLGKEVKLLIDSNECPNCESGKISPKKPHCDNCDFIAEDDLVIWG
;
A
#
# COMPACT_ATOMS: atom_id res chain seq x y z
N MET A 1 -9.90 -4.66 12.86
CA MET A 1 -10.25 -5.74 11.91
C MET A 1 -9.25 -6.88 12.12
N ASN A 2 -9.69 -8.14 12.10
CA ASN A 2 -8.81 -9.30 12.27
C ASN A 2 -8.23 -9.76 10.92
N ASP A 3 -7.15 -10.55 10.98
CA ASP A 3 -6.37 -11.04 9.83
C ASP A 3 -7.27 -11.70 8.75
N GLU A 4 -8.29 -12.47 9.15
CA GLU A 4 -9.24 -13.13 8.23
C GLU A 4 -9.98 -12.16 7.29
N LYS A 5 -10.33 -10.96 7.76
CA LYS A 5 -11.03 -9.96 6.95
C LYS A 5 -10.12 -9.23 5.97
N PHE A 6 -8.83 -9.13 6.26
CA PHE A 6 -7.86 -8.63 5.29
C PHE A 6 -7.63 -9.63 4.16
N TYR A 7 -7.62 -10.94 4.44
CA TYR A 7 -7.58 -11.96 3.38
C TYR A 7 -8.81 -11.89 2.45
N GLU A 8 -10.01 -11.70 3.01
CA GLU A 8 -11.22 -11.48 2.21
C GLU A 8 -11.09 -10.23 1.31
N LEU A 9 -10.58 -9.12 1.85
CA LEU A 9 -10.34 -7.91 1.07
C LEU A 9 -9.27 -8.11 -0.02
N ASN A 10 -8.20 -8.84 0.26
CA ASN A 10 -7.17 -9.13 -0.72
C ASN A 10 -7.74 -9.92 -1.91
N ALA A 11 -8.60 -10.91 -1.64
CA ALA A 11 -9.29 -11.64 -2.71
C ALA A 11 -10.21 -10.73 -3.55
N ILE A 12 -10.85 -9.73 -2.93
CA ILE A 12 -11.65 -8.73 -3.66
C ILE A 12 -10.74 -7.84 -4.52
N SER A 13 -9.59 -7.39 -3.97
CA SER A 13 -8.58 -6.63 -4.73
C SER A 13 -8.14 -7.37 -5.98
N GLU A 14 -7.73 -8.64 -5.86
CA GLU A 14 -7.29 -9.45 -7.01
C GLU A 14 -8.39 -9.60 -8.07
N ASN A 15 -9.64 -9.73 -7.65
CA ASN A 15 -10.78 -9.77 -8.56
C ASN A 15 -10.99 -8.43 -9.29
N ILE A 16 -10.86 -7.29 -8.60
CA ILE A 16 -10.97 -5.95 -9.22
C ILE A 16 -9.82 -5.72 -10.19
N HIS A 17 -8.59 -6.07 -9.82
CA HIS A 17 -7.42 -6.02 -10.70
C HIS A 17 -7.67 -6.83 -11.98
N THR A 18 -8.00 -8.10 -11.82
CA THR A 18 -8.31 -9.02 -12.94
C THR A 18 -9.46 -8.49 -13.80
N LYS A 19 -10.49 -7.88 -13.19
CA LYS A 19 -11.60 -7.30 -13.92
C LYS A 19 -11.17 -6.11 -14.77
N PHE A 20 -10.33 -5.23 -14.23
CA PHE A 20 -9.78 -4.11 -14.99
C PHE A 20 -8.95 -4.59 -16.19
N GLU A 21 -8.08 -5.58 -16.00
CA GLU A 21 -7.30 -6.18 -17.09
C GLU A 21 -8.20 -6.72 -18.20
N ASN A 22 -9.22 -7.50 -17.83
CA ASN A 22 -10.18 -8.04 -18.78
C ASN A 22 -10.93 -6.95 -19.56
N LEU A 23 -11.28 -5.82 -18.92
CA LEU A 23 -11.93 -4.70 -19.61
C LEU A 23 -10.97 -4.03 -20.60
N LYS A 24 -9.69 -3.89 -20.21
CA LYS A 24 -8.66 -3.31 -21.08
C LYS A 24 -8.37 -4.21 -22.29
N GLU A 25 -8.17 -5.51 -22.07
CA GLU A 25 -7.89 -6.49 -23.14
C GLU A 25 -9.03 -6.62 -24.15
N LYS A 26 -10.28 -6.48 -23.70
CA LYS A 26 -11.48 -6.53 -24.56
C LYS A 26 -11.81 -5.21 -25.26
N GLY A 27 -11.04 -4.16 -24.99
CA GLY A 27 -11.28 -2.82 -25.57
C GLY A 27 -12.49 -2.08 -24.98
N GLU A 28 -13.06 -2.56 -23.87
CA GLU A 28 -14.29 -2.02 -23.26
C GLU A 28 -14.10 -0.60 -22.70
N ILE A 29 -12.84 -0.19 -22.47
CA ILE A 29 -12.47 1.15 -22.00
C ILE A 29 -11.78 2.01 -23.07
N GLU A 30 -11.70 1.55 -24.33
CA GLU A 30 -10.99 2.28 -25.41
C GLU A 30 -11.55 3.67 -25.66
N ASN A 31 -12.88 3.82 -25.63
CA ASN A 31 -13.51 5.12 -25.80
C ASN A 31 -13.12 6.10 -24.67
N ILE A 32 -13.05 5.59 -23.42
CA ILE A 32 -12.61 6.39 -22.28
C ILE A 32 -11.15 6.78 -22.45
N GLU A 33 -10.28 5.83 -22.80
CA GLU A 33 -8.86 6.07 -23.03
C GLU A 33 -8.63 7.08 -24.18
N TYR A 34 -9.41 7.00 -25.26
CA TYR A 34 -9.38 7.95 -26.37
C TYR A 34 -9.75 9.38 -25.92
N LEU A 35 -10.82 9.53 -25.14
CA LEU A 35 -11.24 10.82 -24.59
C LEU A 35 -10.16 11.42 -23.68
N ILE A 36 -9.54 10.59 -22.83
CA ILE A 36 -8.43 10.99 -21.95
C ILE A 36 -7.25 11.47 -22.80
N LYS A 37 -6.79 10.68 -23.78
CA LYS A 37 -5.67 11.07 -24.68
C LYS A 37 -5.93 12.39 -25.40
N ASN A 38 -7.17 12.62 -25.85
CA ASN A 38 -7.54 13.88 -26.49
C ASN A 38 -7.54 15.08 -25.55
N LEU A 39 -7.86 14.88 -24.27
CA LEU A 39 -7.77 15.92 -23.26
C LEU A 39 -6.30 16.20 -22.88
N LEU A 40 -5.50 15.15 -22.70
CA LEU A 40 -4.05 15.27 -22.39
C LEU A 40 -3.29 16.12 -23.41
N LYS A 41 -3.61 16.02 -24.71
CA LYS A 41 -3.04 16.86 -25.78
C LYS A 41 -3.24 18.37 -25.58
N LYS A 42 -4.24 18.76 -24.80
CA LYS A 42 -4.62 20.16 -24.55
C LYS A 42 -4.14 20.66 -23.20
N LEU A 43 -3.65 19.77 -22.35
CA LEU A 43 -3.19 20.10 -21.00
C LEU A 43 -1.68 20.39 -21.01
N PRO A 44 -1.23 21.40 -20.24
CA PRO A 44 0.18 21.57 -19.93
C PRO A 44 0.79 20.31 -19.30
N GLU A 45 2.09 20.08 -19.53
CA GLU A 45 2.84 18.90 -19.05
C GLU A 45 2.74 18.67 -17.53
N LYS A 46 2.57 19.75 -16.76
CA LYS A 46 2.43 19.68 -15.29
C LYS A 46 1.12 19.03 -14.80
N TYR A 47 0.17 18.74 -15.69
CA TYR A 47 -1.10 18.10 -15.33
C TYR A 47 -1.12 16.65 -15.80
N SER A 48 -1.78 15.80 -15.04
CA SER A 48 -2.05 14.41 -15.40
C SER A 48 -3.55 14.13 -15.37
N ILE A 49 -3.96 13.05 -16.03
CA ILE A 49 -5.31 12.50 -15.93
C ILE A 49 -5.19 11.04 -15.58
N GLU A 50 -5.93 10.65 -14.56
CA GLU A 50 -6.06 9.27 -14.14
C GLU A 50 -7.50 8.78 -14.33
N PHE A 51 -7.64 7.55 -14.81
CA PHE A 51 -8.86 6.77 -14.73
C PHE A 51 -8.54 5.43 -14.07
N SER A 52 -9.18 5.16 -12.94
CA SER A 52 -8.84 4.02 -12.10
C SER A 52 -10.05 3.41 -11.39
N PHE A 53 -9.90 2.15 -11.03
CA PHE A 53 -10.74 1.47 -10.04
C PHE A 53 -10.01 1.51 -8.71
N ASN A 54 -10.77 1.78 -7.66
CA ASN A 54 -10.28 1.91 -6.30
C ASN A 54 -11.06 0.98 -5.38
N LEU A 55 -10.34 0.24 -4.54
CA LEU A 55 -10.92 -0.44 -3.38
C LEU A 55 -10.31 0.16 -2.13
N SER A 56 -11.16 0.61 -1.20
CA SER A 56 -10.75 1.16 0.08
C SER A 56 -11.63 0.59 1.20
N ILE A 57 -11.06 0.46 2.39
CA ILE A 57 -11.81 0.23 3.63
C ILE A 57 -11.91 1.54 4.41
N PHE A 58 -13.09 1.86 4.93
CA PHE A 58 -13.31 3.02 5.80
C PHE A 58 -13.71 2.54 7.20
N ASP A 59 -13.02 3.06 8.21
CA ASP A 59 -13.37 2.88 9.61
C ASP A 59 -14.13 4.12 10.10
N SER A 60 -15.41 3.92 10.44
CA SER A 60 -16.31 4.97 10.88
C SER A 60 -15.99 5.53 12.27
N GLU A 61 -15.32 4.76 13.14
CA GLU A 61 -14.92 5.26 14.46
C GLU A 61 -13.69 6.14 14.36
N ARG A 62 -12.76 5.79 13.46
CA ARG A 62 -11.54 6.57 13.19
C ARG A 62 -11.77 7.71 12.20
N GLU A 63 -12.86 7.64 11.43
CA GLU A 63 -13.14 8.51 10.28
C GLU A 63 -11.99 8.52 9.25
N LYS A 64 -11.38 7.34 9.03
CA LYS A 64 -10.23 7.17 8.12
C LYS A 64 -10.47 6.06 7.12
N SER A 65 -9.93 6.24 5.92
CA SER A 65 -9.88 5.20 4.89
C SER A 65 -8.46 4.70 4.67
N ILE A 66 -8.34 3.40 4.41
CA ILE A 66 -7.12 2.79 3.87
C ILE A 66 -7.45 2.32 2.46
N GLU A 67 -6.66 2.79 1.49
CA GLU A 67 -6.71 2.27 0.13
C GLU A 67 -6.07 0.88 0.09
N MET A 68 -6.76 -0.08 -0.51
CA MET A 68 -6.34 -1.49 -0.62
C MET A 68 -5.74 -1.78 -2.00
N LEU A 69 -6.37 -1.21 -3.02
CA LEU A 69 -6.00 -1.37 -4.42
C LEU A 69 -6.36 -0.12 -5.19
N ARG A 70 -5.45 0.25 -6.09
CA ARG A 70 -5.71 1.21 -7.16
C ARG A 70 -5.14 0.68 -8.46
N VAL A 71 -6.00 0.48 -9.45
CA VAL A 71 -5.60 -0.04 -10.77
C VAL A 71 -6.22 0.81 -11.85
N GLY A 72 -5.44 1.18 -12.87
CA GLY A 72 -5.94 2.14 -13.84
C GLY A 72 -4.99 2.46 -14.98
N ILE A 73 -5.35 3.53 -15.68
CA ILE A 73 -4.47 4.23 -16.62
C ILE A 73 -4.20 5.63 -16.12
N ASN A 74 -2.97 6.08 -16.30
CA ASN A 74 -2.55 7.45 -16.04
C ASN A 74 -1.85 7.99 -17.29
N GLY A 75 -1.88 9.30 -17.48
CA GLY A 75 -1.20 9.96 -18.59
C GLY A 75 -0.84 11.39 -18.24
N LEU A 76 0.28 11.85 -18.80
CA LEU A 76 0.80 13.20 -18.60
C LEU A 76 0.35 14.11 -19.73
N GLY A 77 0.12 15.38 -19.41
CA GLY A 77 -0.18 16.42 -20.40
C GLY A 77 0.92 16.51 -21.45
N ASN A 78 0.55 16.96 -22.65
CA ASN A 78 1.44 17.15 -23.80
C ASN A 78 1.99 15.86 -24.47
N THR A 79 2.10 14.71 -23.79
CA THR A 79 2.57 13.47 -24.43
C THR A 79 1.44 12.72 -25.16
N ALA A 80 0.21 12.85 -24.68
CA ALA A 80 -0.95 12.07 -25.13
C ALA A 80 -0.78 10.55 -24.98
N GLU A 81 0.23 10.13 -24.22
CA GLU A 81 0.48 8.74 -23.89
C GLU A 81 -0.20 8.40 -22.56
N THR A 82 -0.71 7.18 -22.49
CA THR A 82 -1.27 6.60 -21.28
C THR A 82 -0.49 5.34 -20.94
N TYR A 83 -0.24 5.14 -19.65
CA TYR A 83 0.37 3.94 -19.13
C TYR A 83 -0.56 3.31 -18.10
N LYS A 84 -0.56 1.97 -18.05
CA LYS A 84 -1.24 1.22 -17.01
C LYS A 84 -0.43 1.37 -15.71
N PHE A 85 -1.14 1.47 -14.60
CA PHE A 85 -0.55 1.33 -13.27
C PHE A 85 -1.40 0.38 -12.43
N SER A 86 -0.77 -0.22 -11.43
CA SER A 86 -1.43 -1.02 -10.41
C SER A 86 -0.65 -0.88 -9.11
N GLU A 87 -1.32 -0.37 -8.11
CA GLU A 87 -0.79 -0.17 -6.76
C GLU A 87 -1.62 -1.03 -5.82
N SER A 88 -0.98 -2.02 -5.21
CA SER A 88 -1.55 -2.77 -4.10
C SER A 88 -0.74 -2.45 -2.85
N TYR A 89 -1.44 -2.27 -1.74
CA TYR A 89 -0.78 -1.95 -0.48
C TYR A 89 -0.40 -3.23 0.23
N LYS A 90 0.90 -3.37 0.50
CA LYS A 90 1.40 -4.48 1.29
C LYS A 90 1.14 -4.24 2.77
N PHE A 91 0.49 -5.23 3.38
CA PHE A 91 0.16 -5.25 4.79
C PHE A 91 1.32 -5.80 5.62
N ASN A 92 1.59 -5.13 6.73
CA ASN A 92 2.53 -5.56 7.75
C ASN A 92 1.79 -5.77 9.06
N ARG A 93 2.30 -6.68 9.88
CA ARG A 93 1.77 -6.93 11.22
C ARG A 93 2.56 -6.10 12.23
N TYR A 94 1.86 -5.44 13.14
CA TYR A 94 2.42 -4.59 14.17
C TYR A 94 1.88 -4.99 15.54
N LEU A 95 2.73 -4.94 16.56
CA LEU A 95 2.30 -4.96 17.95
C LEU A 95 2.09 -3.52 18.42
N VAL A 96 0.86 -3.16 18.77
CA VAL A 96 0.48 -1.84 19.28
C VAL A 96 -0.28 -2.00 20.58
N GLN A 97 0.26 -1.47 21.67
CA GLN A 97 -0.36 -1.55 23.01
C GLN A 97 -0.83 -2.97 23.39
N GLY A 98 -0.04 -3.99 23.03
CA GLY A 98 -0.34 -5.40 23.31
C GLY A 98 -1.30 -6.09 22.34
N HIS A 99 -1.79 -5.39 21.30
CA HIS A 99 -2.65 -5.94 20.26
C HIS A 99 -1.90 -6.08 18.95
N ILE A 100 -2.11 -7.19 18.24
CA ILE A 100 -1.62 -7.36 16.87
C ILE A 100 -2.58 -6.63 15.94
N VAL A 101 -2.02 -5.77 15.09
CA VAL A 101 -2.75 -5.00 14.08
C VAL A 101 -2.07 -5.18 12.74
N GLU A 102 -2.84 -5.52 11.73
CA GLU A 102 -2.39 -5.62 10.35
C GLU A 102 -2.83 -4.37 9.56
N ILE A 103 -1.88 -3.69 8.92
CA ILE A 103 -2.12 -2.42 8.20
C ILE A 103 -1.03 -2.17 7.15
N PRO A 104 -1.25 -1.34 6.10
CA PRO A 104 -0.18 -1.03 5.17
C PRO A 104 1.00 -0.37 5.87
N HIS A 105 2.21 -0.67 5.36
CA HIS A 105 3.45 -0.19 5.98
C HIS A 105 3.54 1.33 6.09
N ASN A 106 2.80 2.07 5.27
CA ASN A 106 2.75 3.52 5.21
C ASN A 106 1.64 4.14 6.08
N HIS A 107 0.83 3.35 6.80
CA HIS A 107 -0.23 3.84 7.70
C HIS A 107 0.06 3.54 9.17
N CYS A 108 -0.41 4.39 10.09
CA CYS A 108 -0.25 4.21 11.52
C CYS A 108 -1.15 3.07 12.04
N PRO A 109 -0.59 2.02 12.65
CA PRO A 109 -1.41 0.90 13.15
C PRO A 109 -2.31 1.29 14.34
N ASN A 110 -2.09 2.46 14.96
CA ASN A 110 -2.96 2.96 16.03
C ASN A 110 -4.16 3.76 15.48
N CYS A 111 -3.90 4.79 14.66
CA CYS A 111 -4.93 5.76 14.24
C CYS A 111 -5.27 5.75 12.74
N TRP A 112 -4.60 4.92 11.93
CA TRP A 112 -4.76 4.82 10.48
C TRP A 112 -4.37 6.08 9.68
N SER A 113 -3.67 7.04 10.28
CA SER A 113 -3.11 8.16 9.54
C SER A 113 -1.88 7.77 8.73
N GLU A 114 -1.63 8.49 7.64
CA GLU A 114 -0.40 8.33 6.85
C GLU A 114 0.83 8.57 7.73
N TRP A 115 1.85 7.73 7.53
CA TRP A 115 3.08 7.74 8.28
C TRP A 115 4.15 6.98 7.46
N ASP A 116 4.63 7.58 6.38
CA ASP A 116 5.53 6.93 5.40
C ASP A 116 6.93 6.65 5.97
N PHE A 117 7.43 7.53 6.83
CA PHE A 117 8.81 7.51 7.31
C PHE A 117 8.97 6.90 8.71
N LYS A 118 8.18 5.87 9.04
CA LYS A 118 8.18 5.25 10.40
C LYS A 118 9.56 4.77 10.82
N TYR A 119 10.30 4.17 9.89
CA TYR A 119 11.63 3.62 10.14
C TYR A 119 12.71 4.69 10.33
N LEU A 120 12.44 5.96 10.02
CA LEU A 120 13.36 7.06 10.29
C LEU A 120 13.23 7.60 11.73
N GLY A 121 12.58 6.85 12.63
CA GLY A 121 12.40 7.21 14.04
C GLY A 121 11.41 8.35 14.28
N SER A 122 10.57 8.67 13.28
CA SER A 122 9.51 9.68 13.42
C SER A 122 8.38 9.16 14.29
N SER A 123 7.67 10.03 15.03
CA SER A 123 6.39 9.70 15.64
C SER A 123 5.25 9.96 14.65
N CYS A 124 4.14 9.25 14.78
CA CYS A 124 2.93 9.55 14.01
C CYS A 124 2.47 10.99 14.29
N SER A 125 2.28 11.81 13.25
CA SER A 125 1.86 13.21 13.37
C SER A 125 0.50 13.38 14.05
N ASP A 126 -0.36 12.38 13.93
CA ASP A 126 -1.76 12.51 14.34
C ASP A 126 -2.01 11.97 15.76
N CYS A 127 -1.36 10.87 16.16
CA CYS A 127 -1.58 10.27 17.47
C CYS A 127 -0.32 10.16 18.35
N GLY A 128 0.85 10.56 17.85
CA GLY A 128 2.09 10.68 18.65
C GLY A 128 2.81 9.37 18.98
N VAL A 129 2.25 8.20 18.63
CA VAL A 129 2.93 6.91 18.84
C VAL A 129 4.22 6.81 18.02
N THR A 130 5.21 6.10 18.53
CA THR A 130 6.55 5.99 17.92
C THR A 130 6.91 4.53 17.64
N LEU A 131 7.50 4.27 16.47
CA LEU A 131 8.03 2.96 16.12
C LEU A 131 9.22 2.63 17.05
N GLY A 132 9.27 1.40 17.55
CA GLY A 132 10.22 0.91 18.54
C GLY A 132 9.84 1.20 20.01
N LYS A 133 8.81 2.01 20.26
CA LYS A 133 8.25 2.28 21.59
C LYS A 133 6.87 1.67 21.74
N GLU A 134 5.81 2.43 21.44
CA GLU A 134 4.42 1.99 21.55
C GLU A 134 4.01 1.05 20.40
N VAL A 135 4.73 1.12 19.28
CA VAL A 135 4.51 0.33 18.06
C VAL A 135 5.78 -0.46 17.75
N LYS A 136 5.68 -1.76 17.52
CA LYS A 136 6.77 -2.59 16.98
C LYS A 136 6.32 -3.37 15.76
N LEU A 137 7.20 -3.57 14.79
CA LEU A 137 6.93 -4.47 13.67
C LEU A 137 7.01 -5.92 14.14
N LEU A 138 5.94 -6.69 13.98
CA LEU A 138 5.92 -8.11 14.30
C LEU A 138 6.47 -8.91 13.12
N ILE A 139 7.52 -9.69 13.36
CA ILE A 139 8.12 -10.61 12.39
C ILE A 139 7.97 -12.04 12.91
N ASP A 140 7.02 -12.77 12.34
CA ASP A 140 6.63 -14.14 12.70
C ASP A 140 7.00 -15.18 11.62
N SER A 141 7.69 -14.74 10.57
CA SER A 141 8.20 -15.58 9.50
C SER A 141 9.67 -15.26 9.21
N ASN A 142 10.34 -16.15 8.48
CA ASN A 142 11.70 -15.88 8.00
C ASN A 142 11.70 -15.07 6.68
N GLU A 143 10.60 -14.41 6.33
CA GLU A 143 10.44 -13.64 5.08
C GLU A 143 10.58 -12.15 5.37
N CYS A 144 11.19 -11.42 4.43
CA CYS A 144 11.38 -9.99 4.59
C CYS A 144 10.04 -9.24 4.51
N PRO A 145 9.64 -8.47 5.54
CA PRO A 145 8.41 -7.69 5.53
C PRO A 145 8.45 -6.52 4.55
N ASN A 146 9.62 -6.19 3.98
CA ASN A 146 9.73 -5.23 2.90
C ASN A 146 9.53 -5.91 1.53
N CYS A 147 10.39 -6.86 1.14
CA CYS A 147 10.40 -7.39 -0.23
C CYS A 147 9.79 -8.78 -0.45
N GLU A 148 9.42 -9.53 0.61
CA GLU A 148 8.87 -10.91 0.61
C GLU A 148 9.79 -12.01 0.05
N SER A 149 10.60 -11.67 -0.95
CA SER A 149 11.51 -12.59 -1.64
C SER A 149 12.76 -12.90 -0.82
N GLY A 150 13.18 -11.95 0.02
CA GLY A 150 14.36 -12.10 0.86
C GLY A 150 14.06 -12.80 2.18
N LYS A 151 15.11 -13.36 2.79
CA LYS A 151 15.04 -14.04 4.07
C LYS A 151 15.70 -13.22 5.18
N ILE A 152 15.08 -13.28 6.36
CA ILE A 152 15.58 -12.67 7.59
C ILE A 152 15.37 -13.62 8.77
N SER A 153 16.09 -13.42 9.86
CA SER A 153 15.91 -14.16 11.11
C SER A 153 16.53 -13.40 12.27
N PRO A 154 16.27 -13.76 13.54
CA PRO A 154 16.94 -13.13 14.68
C PRO A 154 18.48 -13.21 14.61
N LYS A 155 19.03 -14.25 13.96
CA LYS A 155 20.48 -14.43 13.79
C LYS A 155 21.03 -13.71 12.55
N LYS A 156 20.17 -13.34 11.60
CA LYS A 156 20.49 -12.69 10.34
C LYS A 156 19.41 -11.63 10.07
N PRO A 157 19.47 -10.47 10.77
CA PRO A 157 18.41 -9.47 10.72
C PRO A 157 18.40 -8.66 9.41
N HIS A 158 19.49 -8.71 8.64
CA HIS A 158 19.58 -8.07 7.33
C HIS A 158 18.98 -8.96 6.26
N CYS A 159 18.11 -8.38 5.42
CA CYS A 159 17.57 -9.05 4.26
C CYS A 159 18.67 -9.34 3.23
N ASP A 160 18.63 -10.52 2.63
CA ASP A 160 19.55 -10.93 1.57
C ASP A 160 19.16 -10.41 0.16
N ASN A 161 18.02 -9.74 0.02
CA ASN A 161 17.46 -9.29 -1.26
C ASN A 161 17.08 -7.80 -1.31
N CYS A 162 17.11 -7.08 -0.19
CA CYS A 162 16.87 -5.63 -0.15
C CYS A 162 17.57 -4.99 1.06
N ASP A 163 17.56 -3.66 1.15
CA ASP A 163 18.25 -2.90 2.20
C ASP A 163 17.50 -2.90 3.56
N PHE A 164 16.52 -3.79 3.75
CA PHE A 164 15.79 -3.88 5.01
C PHE A 164 16.63 -4.53 6.11
N ILE A 165 16.66 -3.88 7.28
CA ILE A 165 17.30 -4.38 8.50
C ILE A 165 16.23 -4.49 9.60
N ALA A 166 16.10 -5.67 10.20
CA ALA A 166 15.27 -5.89 11.38
C ALA A 166 16.01 -5.41 12.64
N GLU A 167 15.96 -4.11 12.93
CA GLU A 167 16.58 -3.52 14.13
C GLU A 167 15.84 -3.95 15.41
N ASP A 168 16.57 -4.45 16.41
CA ASP A 168 16.01 -5.07 17.63
C ASP A 168 15.09 -4.15 18.45
N ASP A 169 15.31 -2.83 18.37
CA ASP A 169 14.46 -1.84 19.01
C ASP A 169 13.15 -1.63 18.24
N LEU A 170 13.16 -1.70 16.92
CA LEU A 170 12.01 -1.47 16.03
C LEU A 170 11.11 -2.70 15.84
N VAL A 171 11.68 -3.90 15.95
CA VAL A 171 10.96 -5.15 15.66
C VAL A 171 10.66 -5.96 16.93
N ILE A 172 9.73 -6.90 16.80
CA ILE A 172 9.51 -7.99 17.75
C ILE A 172 9.39 -9.28 16.96
N TRP A 173 10.11 -10.31 17.39
CA TRP A 173 10.08 -11.63 16.79
C TRP A 173 8.97 -12.48 17.42
N GLY A 174 8.14 -13.09 16.59
CA GLY A 174 7.04 -14.00 16.97
C GLY A 174 7.45 -15.47 17.01
#